data_AF-A0A6M0RD39-F1
#
_entry.id   AF-A0A6M0RD39-F1
#
_cell.length_a   1.000
_cell.length_b   1.000
_cell.length_c   1.000
_cell.angle_alpha   90.00
_cell.angle_beta   90.00
_cell.angle_gamma   90.00
#
_symmetry.space_group_name_H-M   'P 1'
#
loop_
_entity.id
_entity.type
_entity.pdbx_description
1 polymer ?
#
loop_
_entity_poly.entity_id
_entity_poly.type
_entity_poly.pdbx_seq_one_letter_code
_entity_poly.pdbx_strand_id
1 'polypeptide(L)'
;MNGIIFLTSVLAGSTKAVNSINSKASEKSLPPAFDLSNGNIKGNPDYRFEGFGVDFTGFLPPKPRLTFYVHFKKGLPQHVSLGKFAVPLSLSALGNVGHILDEDSIDSVSGDSIDTTPNAPPPVVSPPVIPIPDGEDNPPPLPPLFDSYLHDNRLNLKYGDIDTAGASRFGKQANVPGKYVVELQTHLTALGFLAGETDGWFGDTTRTALRLFQQASMGDHRHQNGNVIRVTRTFSGQVTGEADLSTREEMSLWLEKEYQRAQAPTTGIPISEFKYVYPPIQYANRQFIVTIPKDFVQEAVSDKDIEKAASDFGIEVAVLRAVLEVEASNSGFLLHEPPPARPKILFEAHIFYRETPEPVSRHRPDLATPSYTSRYYRGGSAEWERLLDAMKWDPTPALRSASWGLGQVMGFNFKAAGCDSVQQLVIEAHQGESQQMNHMLNYIRSNRLIPALQRPSINPDAWRDFSRGYNGRAYERLGYHRKLANAYKKWKARLG
;
A
#
# COMPACT_ATOMS: atom_id res chain seq x y z
N MET A 1 29.88 12.68 -21.50
CA MET A 1 29.86 14.16 -21.65
C MET A 1 30.06 14.84 -20.31
N ASN A 2 30.74 15.98 -20.29
CA ASN A 2 30.89 16.81 -19.08
C ASN A 2 29.58 17.59 -18.85
N GLY A 3 28.87 17.34 -17.75
CA GLY A 3 27.47 17.80 -17.55
C GLY A 3 27.28 19.33 -17.61
N ILE A 4 28.35 20.09 -17.34
CA ILE A 4 28.42 21.54 -17.55
C ILE A 4 28.25 21.92 -19.02
N ILE A 5 28.92 21.23 -19.95
CA ILE A 5 28.92 21.56 -21.39
C ILE A 5 27.52 21.31 -21.97
N PHE A 6 26.88 20.20 -21.59
CA PHE A 6 25.51 19.88 -21.96
C PHE A 6 24.50 20.91 -21.42
N LEU A 7 24.68 21.40 -20.19
CA LEU A 7 23.80 22.43 -19.67
C LEU A 7 24.08 23.83 -20.22
N THR A 8 25.31 24.17 -20.61
CA THR A 8 25.56 25.44 -21.30
C THR A 8 24.86 25.51 -22.66
N SER A 9 24.69 24.39 -23.38
CA SER A 9 23.91 24.37 -24.63
C SER A 9 22.39 24.30 -24.42
N VAL A 10 21.92 23.58 -23.39
CA VAL A 10 20.47 23.48 -23.08
C VAL A 10 19.92 24.71 -22.33
N LEU A 11 20.74 25.38 -21.51
CA LEU A 11 20.36 26.61 -20.79
C LEU A 11 20.66 27.89 -21.58
N ALA A 12 21.28 27.81 -22.77
CA ALA A 12 21.46 28.94 -23.68
C ALA A 12 20.10 29.56 -24.03
N GLY A 13 19.80 30.72 -23.42
CA GLY A 13 18.51 31.42 -23.55
C GLY A 13 17.58 31.31 -22.34
N SER A 14 17.93 30.57 -21.27
CA SER A 14 17.10 30.42 -20.06
C SER A 14 17.71 31.13 -18.85
N THR A 15 17.85 32.45 -18.92
CA THR A 15 18.37 33.30 -17.83
C THR A 15 17.65 33.07 -16.50
N LYS A 16 16.34 32.77 -16.53
CA LYS A 16 15.54 32.43 -15.34
C LYS A 16 15.99 31.12 -14.67
N ALA A 17 16.38 30.11 -15.44
CA ALA A 17 16.91 28.86 -14.90
C ALA A 17 18.31 29.05 -14.30
N VAL A 18 19.19 29.78 -15.00
CA VAL A 18 20.54 30.09 -14.51
C VAL A 18 20.48 30.89 -13.21
N ASN A 19 19.66 31.95 -13.16
CA ASN A 19 19.47 32.76 -11.96
C ASN A 19 18.91 31.92 -10.80
N SER A 20 17.98 31.00 -11.05
CA SER A 20 17.46 30.10 -10.01
C SER A 20 18.55 29.21 -9.40
N ILE A 21 19.47 28.67 -10.21
CA ILE A 21 20.57 27.83 -9.73
C ILE A 21 21.60 28.68 -8.97
N ASN A 22 21.94 29.86 -9.48
CA ASN A 22 22.85 30.80 -8.81
C ASN A 22 22.29 31.34 -7.48
N SER A 23 20.98 31.62 -7.40
CA SER A 23 20.33 31.98 -6.13
C SER A 23 20.45 30.85 -5.11
N LYS A 24 20.24 29.59 -5.52
CA LYS A 24 20.38 28.42 -4.62
C LYS A 24 21.83 28.14 -4.20
N ALA A 25 22.80 28.52 -5.02
CA ALA A 25 24.21 28.54 -4.63
C ALA A 25 24.47 29.61 -3.56
N SER A 26 23.97 30.83 -3.77
CA SER A 26 24.11 31.95 -2.84
C SER A 26 23.44 31.71 -1.49
N GLU A 27 22.25 31.09 -1.45
CA GLU A 27 21.57 30.63 -0.22
C GLU A 27 22.43 29.67 0.63
N LYS A 28 23.39 28.99 0.00
CA LYS A 28 24.31 28.03 0.63
C LYS A 28 25.72 28.61 0.82
N SER A 29 25.90 29.92 0.64
CA SER A 29 27.19 30.62 0.71
C SER A 29 28.25 30.07 -0.27
N LEU A 30 27.81 29.60 -1.44
CA LEU A 30 28.67 29.05 -2.49
C LEU A 30 28.91 30.06 -3.62
N PRO A 31 30.03 29.95 -4.37
CA PRO A 31 30.22 30.71 -5.60
C PRO A 31 29.11 30.38 -6.63
N PRO A 32 28.81 31.27 -7.58
CA PRO A 32 27.80 30.99 -8.60
C PRO A 32 28.14 29.72 -9.41
N ALA A 33 27.11 28.97 -9.80
CA ALA A 33 27.24 27.79 -10.64
C ALA A 33 27.48 28.14 -12.12
N PHE A 34 27.07 29.36 -12.52
CA PHE A 34 27.30 29.92 -13.85
C PHE A 34 27.69 31.39 -13.76
N ASP A 35 28.71 31.79 -14.51
CA ASP A 35 28.98 33.18 -14.83
C ASP A 35 28.09 33.64 -16.01
N LEU A 36 27.66 34.89 -15.96
CA LEU A 36 26.80 35.59 -16.92
C LEU A 36 27.51 36.79 -17.58
N SER A 37 28.79 37.01 -17.29
CA SER A 37 29.58 38.09 -17.89
C SER A 37 29.65 37.95 -19.43
N ASN A 38 29.59 39.09 -20.13
CA ASN A 38 29.75 39.21 -21.58
C ASN A 38 28.75 38.40 -22.45
N GLY A 39 27.56 38.07 -21.92
CA GLY A 39 26.46 37.49 -22.69
C GLY A 39 26.57 35.99 -23.01
N ASN A 40 27.66 35.34 -22.62
CA ASN A 40 27.85 33.89 -22.74
C ASN A 40 27.75 33.21 -21.37
N ILE A 41 26.94 32.16 -21.25
CA ILE A 41 26.82 31.40 -20.00
C ILE A 41 28.03 30.48 -19.85
N LYS A 42 28.85 30.69 -18.81
CA LYS A 42 30.03 29.85 -18.51
C LYS A 42 29.82 29.09 -17.21
N GLY A 43 29.78 27.77 -17.25
CA GLY A 43 29.63 26.93 -16.06
C GLY A 43 30.89 26.90 -15.18
N ASN A 44 30.70 26.95 -13.87
CA ASN A 44 31.77 26.83 -12.87
C ASN A 44 32.19 25.35 -12.72
N PRO A 45 33.48 24.99 -12.95
CA PRO A 45 33.94 23.59 -12.99
C PRO A 45 33.87 22.84 -11.66
N ASP A 46 33.67 23.53 -10.53
CA ASP A 46 33.41 22.87 -9.23
C ASP A 46 32.00 22.28 -9.15
N TYR A 47 31.10 22.65 -10.05
CA TYR A 47 29.73 22.14 -10.08
C TYR A 47 29.61 20.83 -10.88
N ARG A 48 28.70 19.96 -10.43
CA ARG A 48 28.29 18.73 -11.12
C ARG A 48 26.78 18.71 -11.27
N PHE A 49 26.36 18.28 -12.45
CA PHE A 49 24.98 18.24 -12.89
C PHE A 49 24.69 16.85 -13.44
N GLU A 50 23.67 16.18 -12.92
CA GLU A 50 23.41 14.77 -13.17
C GLU A 50 21.96 14.39 -12.85
N GLY A 51 21.58 13.12 -13.05
CA GLY A 51 20.20 12.68 -12.87
C GLY A 51 19.24 13.34 -13.85
N PHE A 52 19.71 13.58 -15.08
CA PHE A 52 18.92 14.17 -16.16
C PHE A 52 17.71 13.30 -16.49
N GLY A 53 16.52 13.88 -16.49
CA GLY A 53 15.28 13.23 -16.88
C GLY A 53 14.21 14.24 -17.29
N VAL A 54 13.18 13.80 -18.00
CA VAL A 54 12.11 14.70 -18.51
C VAL A 54 10.84 14.54 -17.67
N ASP A 55 10.39 15.66 -17.11
CA ASP A 55 9.13 15.79 -16.39
C ASP A 55 8.03 16.35 -17.32
N PHE A 56 6.86 15.71 -17.31
CA PHE A 56 5.68 16.06 -18.10
C PHE A 56 4.50 16.51 -17.21
N THR A 57 4.73 16.78 -15.93
CA THR A 57 3.66 17.19 -15.00
C THR A 57 3.27 18.66 -15.20
N GLY A 58 1.99 18.89 -15.45
CA GLY A 58 1.41 20.22 -15.68
C GLY A 58 0.02 20.16 -16.33
N PHE A 59 -0.74 21.25 -16.26
CA PHE A 59 -2.02 21.39 -16.94
C PHE A 59 -1.86 21.27 -18.47
N LEU A 60 -2.89 20.77 -19.17
CA LEU A 60 -2.83 20.55 -20.62
C LEU A 60 -2.67 21.87 -21.40
N PRO A 61 -1.83 21.90 -22.47
CA PRO A 61 -0.88 20.86 -22.87
C PRO A 61 0.40 20.89 -22.01
N PRO A 62 0.93 19.73 -21.56
CA PRO A 62 2.11 19.69 -20.70
C PRO A 62 3.36 20.15 -21.48
N LYS A 63 4.04 21.18 -20.96
CA LYS A 63 5.36 21.60 -21.48
C LYS A 63 6.44 20.73 -20.83
N PRO A 64 7.27 19.99 -21.60
CA PRO A 64 8.30 19.13 -21.02
C PRO A 64 9.35 19.96 -20.29
N ARG A 65 9.78 19.48 -19.12
CA ARG A 65 10.81 20.10 -18.30
C ARG A 65 11.99 19.17 -18.15
N LEU A 66 13.20 19.63 -18.46
CA LEU A 66 14.41 18.90 -18.10
C LEU A 66 14.61 19.06 -16.58
N THR A 67 14.73 17.93 -15.89
CA THR A 67 15.04 17.88 -14.47
C THR A 67 16.43 17.29 -14.25
N PHE A 68 17.15 17.81 -13.26
CA PHE A 68 18.51 17.38 -12.91
C PHE A 68 18.84 17.82 -11.49
N TYR A 69 19.81 17.16 -10.86
CA TYR A 69 20.38 17.57 -9.59
C TYR A 69 21.62 18.44 -9.79
N VAL A 70 21.88 19.33 -8.82
CA VAL A 70 23.05 20.23 -8.83
C VAL A 70 23.84 20.04 -7.54
N HIS A 71 25.15 19.85 -7.68
CA HIS A 71 26.08 19.64 -6.58
C HIS A 71 27.33 20.50 -6.75
N PHE A 72 27.83 21.09 -5.67
CA PHE A 72 29.15 21.73 -5.60
C PHE A 72 30.17 20.74 -5.03
N LYS A 73 31.37 20.63 -5.63
CA LYS A 73 32.49 19.77 -5.18
C LYS A 73 32.08 18.33 -4.84
N LYS A 74 31.21 17.72 -5.68
CA LYS A 74 30.76 16.33 -5.49
C LYS A 74 31.95 15.37 -5.42
N GLY A 75 31.94 14.50 -4.40
CA GLY A 75 33.00 13.51 -4.16
C GLY A 75 34.20 14.05 -3.37
N LEU A 76 34.16 15.30 -2.91
CA LEU A 76 35.16 15.90 -2.01
C LEU A 76 34.52 16.22 -0.64
N PRO A 77 35.31 16.41 0.43
CA PRO A 77 34.79 16.76 1.76
C PRO A 77 33.97 18.06 1.80
N GLN A 78 34.10 18.92 0.79
CA GLN A 78 33.34 20.18 0.65
C GLN A 78 32.07 20.01 -0.21
N HIS A 79 31.57 18.78 -0.39
CA HIS A 79 30.39 18.50 -1.19
C HIS A 79 29.15 19.15 -0.59
N VAL A 80 28.48 20.01 -1.37
CA VAL A 80 27.18 20.59 -1.01
C VAL A 80 26.16 20.30 -2.10
N SER A 81 25.02 19.70 -1.73
CA SER A 81 23.87 19.53 -2.62
C SER A 81 23.01 20.80 -2.65
N LEU A 82 22.68 21.28 -3.86
CA LEU A 82 21.76 22.39 -4.09
C LEU A 82 20.32 21.89 -4.30
N GLY A 83 20.14 20.60 -4.59
CA GLY A 83 18.84 19.96 -4.81
C GLY A 83 18.50 19.74 -6.29
N LYS A 84 17.23 19.37 -6.55
CA LYS A 84 16.70 19.10 -7.89
C LYS A 84 16.11 20.36 -8.53
N PHE A 85 16.49 20.62 -9.76
CA PHE A 85 15.95 21.68 -10.60
C PHE A 85 15.06 21.10 -11.69
N ALA A 86 14.13 21.91 -12.20
CA ALA A 86 13.22 21.55 -13.29
C ALA A 86 13.05 22.75 -14.23
N VAL A 87 13.76 22.75 -15.35
CA VAL A 87 13.82 23.86 -16.30
C VAL A 87 12.94 23.56 -17.53
N PRO A 88 12.20 24.53 -18.09
CA PRO A 88 11.46 24.30 -19.33
C PRO A 88 12.41 23.95 -20.48
N LEU A 89 12.07 22.93 -21.28
CA LEU A 89 12.78 22.62 -22.52
C LEU A 89 12.30 23.55 -23.64
N SER A 90 13.25 24.21 -24.32
CA SER A 90 12.97 24.90 -25.58
C SER A 90 13.12 23.93 -26.75
N LEU A 91 12.21 23.97 -27.72
CA LEU A 91 12.28 23.19 -28.95
C LEU A 91 13.56 23.49 -29.76
N SER A 92 14.12 24.71 -29.65
CA SER A 92 15.39 25.08 -30.27
C SER A 92 16.61 24.32 -29.72
N ALA A 93 16.54 23.76 -28.51
CA ALA A 93 17.66 23.03 -27.91
C ALA A 93 17.77 21.56 -28.38
N LEU A 94 16.71 21.00 -28.98
CA LEU A 94 16.68 19.61 -29.42
C LEU A 94 17.40 19.39 -30.76
N GLY A 95 17.50 20.42 -31.62
CA GLY A 95 18.13 20.31 -32.94
C GLY A 95 19.63 20.03 -32.93
N ASN A 96 20.34 20.41 -31.85
CA ASN A 96 21.80 20.26 -31.75
C ASN A 96 22.27 18.96 -31.07
N VAL A 97 21.35 18.06 -30.70
CA VAL A 97 21.69 16.81 -29.98
C VAL A 97 21.81 15.60 -30.91
N GLY A 98 21.22 15.65 -32.10
CA GLY A 98 21.14 14.53 -33.04
C GLY A 98 22.44 14.11 -33.76
N HIS A 99 23.59 14.72 -33.44
CA HIS A 99 24.87 14.49 -34.13
C HIS A 99 25.98 13.89 -33.25
N ILE A 100 25.69 13.50 -31.99
CA ILE A 100 26.74 13.12 -31.01
C ILE A 100 26.43 11.78 -30.32
N LEU A 101 25.69 10.88 -30.97
CA LEU A 101 25.37 9.54 -30.43
C LEU A 101 25.59 8.37 -31.42
N ASP A 102 25.98 8.66 -32.67
CA ASP A 102 26.31 7.64 -33.68
C ASP A 102 27.84 7.52 -33.85
N GLU A 103 28.49 6.81 -32.92
CA GLU A 103 29.80 6.17 -33.13
C GLU A 103 30.09 5.21 -31.97
N ASP A 104 29.68 3.95 -32.13
CA ASP A 104 30.55 2.78 -32.00
C ASP A 104 29.74 1.52 -32.37
N SER A 105 30.34 0.69 -33.23
CA SER A 105 29.63 -0.34 -34.00
C SER A 105 30.37 -1.69 -33.95
N ILE A 106 29.75 -2.73 -34.53
CA ILE A 106 30.37 -4.03 -34.87
C ILE A 106 30.53 -4.94 -33.61
N ASP A 107 30.18 -6.24 -33.64
CA ASP A 107 30.37 -7.17 -34.75
C ASP A 107 29.21 -8.13 -35.08
N SER A 108 29.30 -8.70 -36.27
CA SER A 108 28.34 -9.57 -36.95
C SER A 108 28.84 -11.01 -37.07
N VAL A 109 27.93 -11.99 -37.07
CA VAL A 109 28.20 -13.33 -37.64
C VAL A 109 26.99 -13.77 -38.47
N SER A 110 27.29 -14.37 -39.63
CA SER A 110 26.41 -14.68 -40.75
C SER A 110 25.82 -16.11 -40.76
N GLY A 111 24.69 -16.28 -41.48
CA GLY A 111 24.31 -17.46 -42.29
C GLY A 111 23.85 -18.74 -41.56
N ASP A 112 22.93 -19.60 -42.06
CA ASP A 112 22.18 -19.72 -43.33
C ASP A 112 21.08 -20.83 -43.16
N SER A 113 20.04 -21.03 -43.98
CA SER A 113 19.39 -20.28 -45.08
C SER A 113 18.01 -20.90 -45.45
N ILE A 114 17.06 -20.10 -45.98
CA ILE A 114 15.92 -20.43 -46.89
C ILE A 114 15.14 -21.77 -46.72
N ASP A 115 13.82 -21.70 -46.43
CA ASP A 115 12.76 -22.28 -47.30
C ASP A 115 11.36 -21.65 -47.03
N THR A 116 10.31 -22.05 -47.77
CA THR A 116 9.28 -21.14 -48.29
C THR A 116 7.83 -21.56 -48.06
N THR A 117 7.07 -20.69 -47.37
CA THR A 117 5.59 -20.57 -47.47
C THR A 117 4.76 -21.78 -46.95
N PRO A 118 3.39 -21.74 -46.94
CA PRO A 118 2.71 -21.33 -45.71
C PRO A 118 1.62 -22.33 -45.25
N ASN A 119 1.52 -22.63 -43.94
CA ASN A 119 0.34 -23.33 -43.42
C ASN A 119 0.01 -23.05 -41.94
N ALA A 120 -1.22 -23.39 -41.58
CA ALA A 120 -1.95 -23.01 -40.36
C ALA A 120 -1.31 -23.44 -39.02
N PRO A 121 -1.64 -22.77 -37.89
CA PRO A 121 -1.10 -23.10 -36.57
C PRO A 121 -1.66 -24.43 -36.03
N PRO A 122 -0.79 -25.39 -35.62
CA PRO A 122 -1.17 -26.56 -34.81
C PRO A 122 -1.30 -26.16 -33.31
N PRO A 123 -1.85 -27.03 -32.44
CA PRO A 123 -2.57 -26.59 -31.25
C PRO A 123 -1.69 -26.24 -30.04
N VAL A 124 -2.30 -25.50 -29.11
CA VAL A 124 -1.75 -25.22 -27.77
C VAL A 124 -1.58 -26.54 -27.00
N VAL A 125 -0.32 -26.89 -26.70
CA VAL A 125 0.00 -27.99 -25.79
C VAL A 125 -0.17 -27.49 -24.35
N SER A 126 -1.11 -28.08 -23.62
CA SER A 126 -1.28 -27.83 -22.18
C SER A 126 -0.03 -28.29 -21.41
N PRO A 127 0.45 -27.52 -20.41
CA PRO A 127 1.49 -28.01 -19.50
C PRO A 127 1.00 -29.25 -18.73
N PRO A 128 1.92 -30.15 -18.33
CA PRO A 128 1.56 -31.48 -17.85
C PRO A 128 0.77 -31.44 -16.54
N VAL A 129 -0.28 -32.25 -16.49
CA VAL A 129 -1.00 -32.58 -15.25
C VAL A 129 -0.05 -33.40 -14.38
N ILE A 130 0.29 -32.86 -13.20
CA ILE A 130 0.94 -33.65 -12.14
C ILE A 130 -0.11 -34.66 -11.65
N PRO A 131 0.17 -35.98 -11.67
CA PRO A 131 -0.76 -36.96 -11.11
C PRO A 131 -0.97 -36.68 -9.62
N ILE A 132 -2.22 -36.46 -9.23
CA ILE A 132 -2.63 -36.59 -7.83
C ILE A 132 -2.53 -38.10 -7.52
N PRO A 133 -1.91 -38.52 -6.41
CA PRO A 133 -1.93 -39.92 -6.03
C PRO A 133 -3.36 -40.37 -5.73
N ASP A 134 -3.89 -41.29 -6.53
CA ASP A 134 -5.11 -42.02 -6.20
C ASP A 134 -4.81 -42.96 -5.03
N GLY A 135 -5.32 -42.66 -3.83
CA GLY A 135 -5.13 -43.51 -2.65
C GLY A 135 -5.49 -42.83 -1.34
N GLU A 136 -6.71 -43.13 -0.85
CA GLU A 136 -7.14 -43.06 0.55
C GLU A 136 -6.71 -41.85 1.40
N ASP A 137 -7.57 -40.83 1.43
CA ASP A 137 -8.05 -40.31 2.71
C ASP A 137 -9.45 -39.69 2.48
N ASN A 138 -10.50 -40.47 2.77
CA ASN A 138 -11.78 -39.83 3.10
C ASN A 138 -11.50 -39.02 4.37
N PRO A 139 -11.78 -37.70 4.41
CA PRO A 139 -11.55 -36.93 5.63
C PRO A 139 -12.28 -37.62 6.79
N PRO A 140 -11.67 -37.72 7.98
CA PRO A 140 -12.21 -38.49 9.09
C PRO A 140 -13.66 -38.04 9.35
N PRO A 141 -14.59 -38.99 9.60
CA PRO A 141 -16.00 -38.68 9.71
C PRO A 141 -16.19 -37.56 10.74
N LEU A 142 -16.96 -36.55 10.35
CA LEU A 142 -17.13 -35.34 11.14
C LEU A 142 -17.53 -35.70 12.58
N PRO A 143 -16.92 -35.06 13.60
CA PRO A 143 -17.25 -35.37 14.98
C PRO A 143 -18.75 -35.13 15.22
N PRO A 144 -19.41 -35.94 16.08
CA PRO A 144 -20.86 -35.89 16.25
C PRO A 144 -21.28 -34.51 16.77
N LEU A 145 -22.39 -34.02 16.21
CA LEU A 145 -22.93 -32.67 16.41
C LEU A 145 -23.19 -32.36 17.89
N PHE A 146 -22.77 -31.16 18.31
CA PHE A 146 -23.34 -30.45 19.45
C PHE A 146 -24.28 -29.35 18.95
N ASP A 147 -25.14 -28.84 19.83
CA ASP A 147 -26.12 -27.79 19.51
C ASP A 147 -25.48 -26.43 19.16
N SER A 148 -24.20 -26.22 19.48
CA SER A 148 -23.40 -25.09 19.00
C SER A 148 -21.90 -25.38 19.07
N TYR A 149 -21.11 -24.78 18.17
CA TYR A 149 -19.64 -24.91 18.17
C TYR A 149 -18.99 -24.38 19.46
N LEU A 150 -19.65 -23.45 20.18
CA LEU A 150 -19.14 -22.95 21.48
C LEU A 150 -18.93 -24.11 22.47
N HIS A 151 -19.79 -25.14 22.42
CA HIS A 151 -19.78 -26.28 23.33
C HIS A 151 -18.97 -27.49 22.83
N ASP A 152 -18.50 -27.51 21.56
CA ASP A 152 -17.69 -28.62 21.03
C ASP A 152 -16.21 -28.49 21.43
N ASN A 153 -15.89 -28.86 22.67
CA ASN A 153 -14.53 -28.76 23.23
C ASN A 153 -13.46 -29.62 22.53
N ARG A 154 -13.83 -30.41 21.51
CA ARG A 154 -12.90 -31.21 20.70
C ARG A 154 -12.44 -30.49 19.43
N LEU A 155 -13.14 -29.43 19.02
CA LEU A 155 -12.92 -28.75 17.75
C LEU A 155 -12.15 -27.43 17.91
N ASN A 156 -11.33 -27.12 16.91
CA ASN A 156 -10.68 -25.83 16.72
C ASN A 156 -10.93 -25.37 15.28
N LEU A 157 -11.79 -24.36 15.09
CA LEU A 157 -12.10 -23.83 13.76
C LEU A 157 -10.97 -22.93 13.27
N LYS A 158 -10.46 -23.17 12.07
CA LYS A 158 -9.28 -22.51 11.53
C LYS A 158 -9.43 -22.19 10.04
N TYR A 159 -8.46 -21.45 9.50
CA TYR A 159 -8.45 -21.05 8.09
C TYR A 159 -8.56 -22.26 7.14
N GLY A 160 -9.51 -22.19 6.21
CA GLY A 160 -9.81 -23.25 5.26
C GLY A 160 -10.93 -24.21 5.69
N ASP A 161 -11.43 -24.09 6.93
CA ASP A 161 -12.60 -24.84 7.38
C ASP A 161 -13.87 -24.35 6.69
N ILE A 162 -14.77 -25.28 6.41
CA ILE A 162 -16.02 -25.06 5.69
C ILE A 162 -17.11 -25.98 6.24
N ASP A 163 -18.20 -25.36 6.69
CA ASP A 163 -19.34 -26.08 7.27
C ASP A 163 -20.36 -26.50 6.20
N THR A 164 -21.49 -27.10 6.61
CA THR A 164 -22.50 -27.59 5.65
C THR A 164 -23.17 -26.47 4.84
N ALA A 165 -23.28 -25.26 5.38
CA ALA A 165 -23.84 -24.11 4.66
C ALA A 165 -22.83 -23.58 3.64
N GLY A 166 -21.56 -23.45 4.03
CA GLY A 166 -20.48 -23.09 3.13
C GLY A 166 -20.30 -24.12 2.00
N ALA A 167 -20.33 -25.41 2.34
CA ALA A 167 -20.24 -26.52 1.40
C ALA A 167 -21.30 -26.43 0.29
N SER A 168 -22.57 -26.28 0.68
CA SER A 168 -23.69 -26.08 -0.26
C SER A 168 -23.54 -24.80 -1.10
N ARG A 169 -23.02 -23.71 -0.51
CA ARG A 169 -22.87 -22.42 -1.17
C ARG A 169 -21.73 -22.37 -2.19
N PHE A 170 -20.61 -23.03 -1.90
CA PHE A 170 -19.36 -22.95 -2.68
C PHE A 170 -19.06 -24.20 -3.51
N GLY A 171 -19.95 -25.21 -3.51
CA GLY A 171 -19.77 -26.44 -4.27
C GLY A 171 -18.59 -27.29 -3.79
N LYS A 172 -18.38 -27.34 -2.46
CA LYS A 172 -17.28 -28.06 -1.80
C LYS A 172 -17.84 -29.07 -0.80
N GLN A 173 -17.01 -30.01 -0.36
CA GLN A 173 -17.33 -30.89 0.77
C GLN A 173 -17.12 -30.16 2.10
N ALA A 174 -18.04 -30.35 3.06
CA ALA A 174 -17.88 -29.85 4.42
C ALA A 174 -16.78 -30.62 5.16
N ASN A 175 -15.89 -29.93 5.87
CA ASN A 175 -14.85 -30.52 6.70
C ASN A 175 -15.02 -30.22 8.21
N VAL A 176 -16.05 -29.44 8.59
CA VAL A 176 -16.48 -29.25 9.98
C VAL A 176 -18.01 -29.46 10.14
N PRO A 177 -18.50 -29.86 11.32
CA PRO A 177 -19.92 -30.20 11.52
C PRO A 177 -20.88 -29.02 11.35
N GLY A 178 -22.13 -29.35 10.99
CA GLY A 178 -23.29 -28.46 11.14
C GLY A 178 -23.12 -27.09 10.47
N LYS A 179 -23.36 -26.03 11.23
CA LYS A 179 -23.23 -24.62 10.82
C LYS A 179 -22.21 -23.87 11.68
N TYR A 180 -21.19 -24.58 12.16
CA TYR A 180 -20.24 -24.06 13.14
C TYR A 180 -19.45 -22.82 12.66
N VAL A 181 -19.15 -22.71 11.36
CA VAL A 181 -18.46 -21.51 10.82
C VAL A 181 -19.43 -20.35 10.70
N VAL A 182 -20.67 -20.60 10.25
CA VAL A 182 -21.75 -19.60 10.26
C VAL A 182 -22.02 -19.09 11.67
N GLU A 183 -22.10 -19.94 12.68
CA GLU A 183 -22.27 -19.56 14.09
C GLU A 183 -21.10 -18.68 14.58
N LEU A 184 -19.85 -19.09 14.32
CA LEU A 184 -18.68 -18.30 14.67
C LEU A 184 -18.69 -16.91 14.01
N GLN A 185 -19.00 -16.85 12.71
CA GLN A 185 -19.13 -15.60 11.98
C GLN A 185 -20.28 -14.75 12.55
N THR A 186 -21.38 -15.37 12.98
CA THR A 186 -22.52 -14.69 13.63
C THR A 186 -22.12 -14.06 14.95
N HIS A 187 -21.42 -14.78 15.82
CA HIS A 187 -20.91 -14.24 17.09
C HIS A 187 -19.89 -13.12 16.86
N LEU A 188 -18.94 -13.29 15.95
CA LEU A 188 -17.99 -12.22 15.60
C LEU A 188 -18.68 -10.97 15.05
N THR A 189 -19.82 -11.13 14.36
CA THR A 189 -20.63 -10.01 13.86
C THR A 189 -21.35 -9.32 15.02
N ALA A 190 -22.03 -10.08 15.91
CA ALA A 190 -22.72 -9.56 17.09
C ALA A 190 -21.78 -8.83 18.07
N LEU A 191 -20.54 -9.31 18.20
CA LEU A 191 -19.50 -8.70 19.02
C LEU A 191 -18.79 -7.50 18.35
N GLY A 192 -19.10 -7.18 17.09
CA GLY A 192 -18.53 -6.03 16.37
C GLY A 192 -17.12 -6.23 15.80
N PHE A 193 -16.71 -7.48 15.53
CA PHE A 193 -15.41 -7.83 14.98
C PHE A 193 -15.44 -8.29 13.51
N LEU A 194 -16.59 -8.79 13.02
CA LEU A 194 -16.79 -9.18 11.62
C LEU A 194 -17.82 -8.27 10.95
N ALA A 195 -17.41 -7.61 9.86
CA ALA A 195 -18.31 -6.91 8.94
C ALA A 195 -18.43 -7.72 7.65
N GLY A 196 -19.49 -8.54 7.50
CA GLY A 196 -19.58 -9.46 6.37
C GLY A 196 -20.83 -10.32 6.33
N GLU A 197 -20.81 -11.30 5.43
CA GLU A 197 -21.81 -12.38 5.40
C GLU A 197 -21.31 -13.55 6.23
N THR A 198 -22.24 -14.23 6.89
CA THR A 198 -22.02 -15.53 7.53
C THR A 198 -22.15 -16.62 6.47
N ASP A 199 -21.09 -16.82 5.69
CA ASP A 199 -21.09 -17.66 4.49
C ASP A 199 -20.68 -19.12 4.72
N GLY A 200 -20.28 -19.48 5.94
CA GLY A 200 -19.84 -20.84 6.29
C GLY A 200 -18.44 -21.20 5.80
N TRP A 201 -17.67 -20.22 5.32
CA TRP A 201 -16.27 -20.38 4.90
C TRP A 201 -15.31 -19.63 5.84
N PHE A 202 -14.38 -20.35 6.46
CA PHE A 202 -13.35 -19.76 7.30
C PHE A 202 -12.21 -19.22 6.43
N GLY A 203 -12.49 -18.11 5.75
CA GLY A 203 -11.51 -17.37 4.95
C GLY A 203 -10.75 -16.30 5.75
N ASP A 204 -10.02 -15.45 5.03
CA ASP A 204 -9.22 -14.36 5.61
C ASP A 204 -10.07 -13.37 6.42
N THR A 205 -11.33 -13.12 6.03
CA THR A 205 -12.25 -12.25 6.75
C THR A 205 -12.59 -12.81 8.14
N THR A 206 -12.95 -14.09 8.21
CA THR A 206 -13.25 -14.80 9.47
C THR A 206 -12.01 -14.84 10.37
N ARG A 207 -10.84 -15.18 9.81
CA ARG A 207 -9.56 -15.19 10.52
C ARG A 207 -9.18 -13.80 11.05
N THR A 208 -9.41 -12.76 10.24
CA THR A 208 -9.17 -11.35 10.61
C THR A 208 -10.02 -10.95 11.80
N ALA A 209 -11.34 -11.15 11.72
CA ALA A 209 -12.27 -10.84 12.80
C ALA A 209 -11.92 -11.59 14.09
N LEU A 210 -11.57 -12.88 14.00
CA LEU A 210 -11.18 -13.65 15.18
C LEU A 210 -9.89 -13.13 15.84
N ARG A 211 -8.88 -12.74 15.05
CA ARG A 211 -7.65 -12.13 15.59
C ARG A 211 -7.96 -10.79 16.26
N LEU A 212 -8.84 -9.97 15.70
CA LEU A 212 -9.28 -8.72 16.33
C LEU A 212 -10.05 -8.97 17.65
N PHE A 213 -10.88 -10.02 17.70
CA PHE A 213 -11.56 -10.44 18.92
C PHE A 213 -10.58 -10.90 20.01
N GLN A 214 -9.71 -11.86 19.70
CA GLN A 214 -8.65 -12.34 20.61
C GLN A 214 -7.77 -11.19 21.10
N GLN A 215 -7.46 -10.25 20.20
CA GLN A 215 -6.68 -9.05 20.49
C GLN A 215 -7.35 -8.12 21.51
N ALA A 216 -8.64 -7.79 21.30
CA ALA A 216 -9.39 -6.98 22.25
C ALA A 216 -9.55 -7.70 23.59
N SER A 217 -9.66 -9.03 23.56
CA SER A 217 -9.80 -9.88 24.74
C SER A 217 -8.56 -9.90 25.64
N MET A 218 -7.36 -9.71 25.08
CA MET A 218 -6.13 -9.47 25.86
C MET A 218 -6.12 -8.13 26.61
N GLY A 219 -6.90 -7.15 26.16
CA GLY A 219 -7.01 -5.83 26.79
C GLY A 219 -7.98 -5.82 27.98
N ASP A 220 -7.95 -4.73 28.75
CA ASP A 220 -8.76 -4.50 29.95
C ASP A 220 -9.99 -3.60 29.68
N HIS A 221 -10.37 -3.37 28.42
CA HIS A 221 -11.52 -2.54 28.04
C HIS A 221 -12.55 -3.33 27.22
N ARG A 222 -13.84 -3.06 27.42
CA ARG A 222 -14.98 -3.61 26.66
C ARG A 222 -16.00 -2.50 26.40
N HIS A 223 -16.86 -2.65 25.40
CA HIS A 223 -18.09 -1.84 25.31
C HIS A 223 -19.24 -2.63 25.92
N GLN A 224 -20.06 -2.00 26.75
CA GLN A 224 -21.26 -2.61 27.31
C GLN A 224 -22.34 -1.53 27.44
N ASN A 225 -23.54 -1.79 26.90
CA ASN A 225 -24.69 -0.88 26.97
C ASN A 225 -24.36 0.58 26.58
N GLY A 226 -23.61 0.76 25.49
CA GLY A 226 -23.22 2.08 24.98
C GLY A 226 -21.99 2.71 25.64
N ASN A 227 -21.46 2.14 26.72
CA ASN A 227 -20.35 2.69 27.50
C ASN A 227 -19.08 1.86 27.38
N VAL A 228 -17.91 2.51 27.39
CA VAL A 228 -16.63 1.81 27.56
C VAL A 228 -16.44 1.51 29.05
N ILE A 229 -16.30 0.23 29.38
CA ILE A 229 -16.04 -0.25 30.73
C ILE A 229 -14.63 -0.83 30.83
N ARG A 230 -14.08 -0.84 32.05
CA ARG A 230 -12.83 -1.52 32.37
C ARG A 230 -13.12 -2.88 33.01
N VAL A 231 -12.43 -3.93 32.56
CA VAL A 231 -12.57 -5.31 33.05
C VAL A 231 -11.20 -5.88 33.40
N THR A 232 -11.14 -6.79 34.38
CA THR A 232 -9.95 -7.63 34.58
C THR A 232 -9.79 -8.54 33.37
N ARG A 233 -8.57 -8.69 32.84
CA ARG A 233 -8.29 -9.60 31.72
C ARG A 233 -8.71 -11.03 32.08
N THR A 234 -9.57 -11.61 31.25
CA THR A 234 -10.05 -12.99 31.36
C THR A 234 -9.43 -13.93 30.32
N PHE A 235 -9.05 -13.42 29.14
CA PHE A 235 -8.52 -14.25 28.06
C PHE A 235 -7.16 -14.88 28.38
N SER A 236 -7.17 -16.20 28.52
CA SER A 236 -6.02 -17.07 28.80
C SER A 236 -5.19 -17.44 27.55
N GLY A 237 -5.77 -17.27 26.36
CA GLY A 237 -5.20 -17.70 25.09
C GLY A 237 -4.18 -16.77 24.43
N GLN A 238 -3.94 -17.02 23.13
CA GLN A 238 -3.07 -16.24 22.25
C GLN A 238 -3.84 -15.74 21.02
N VAL A 239 -3.29 -14.74 20.33
CA VAL A 239 -3.85 -14.23 19.08
C VAL A 239 -3.41 -15.14 17.91
N THR A 240 -4.11 -16.26 17.74
CA THR A 240 -3.87 -17.29 16.71
C THR A 240 -4.63 -17.00 15.42
N GLY A 241 -5.87 -16.53 15.53
CA GLY A 241 -6.84 -16.53 14.43
C GLY A 241 -7.51 -17.89 14.21
N GLU A 242 -7.45 -18.79 15.20
CA GLU A 242 -8.16 -20.07 15.25
C GLU A 242 -9.08 -20.09 16.49
N ALA A 243 -10.30 -20.62 16.36
CA ALA A 243 -11.31 -20.63 17.42
C ALA A 243 -11.10 -21.84 18.34
N ASP A 244 -9.96 -21.83 19.02
CA ASP A 244 -9.60 -22.79 20.06
C ASP A 244 -10.51 -22.68 21.30
N LEU A 245 -10.32 -23.58 22.26
CA LEU A 245 -11.10 -23.61 23.51
C LEU A 245 -11.05 -22.26 24.24
N SER A 246 -9.88 -21.67 24.40
CA SER A 246 -9.71 -20.39 25.10
C SER A 246 -10.45 -19.23 24.41
N THR A 247 -10.49 -19.26 23.08
CA THR A 247 -11.20 -18.29 22.26
C THR A 247 -12.70 -18.46 22.40
N ARG A 248 -13.20 -19.70 22.48
CA ARG A 248 -14.62 -19.99 22.68
C ARG A 248 -15.10 -19.66 24.09
N GLU A 249 -14.31 -19.98 25.13
CA GLU A 249 -14.63 -19.63 26.52
C GLU A 249 -14.74 -18.11 26.71
N GLU A 250 -13.76 -17.35 26.20
CA GLU A 250 -13.82 -15.88 26.22
C GLU A 250 -14.98 -15.35 25.35
N MET A 251 -15.29 -15.98 24.21
CA MET A 251 -16.40 -15.54 23.34
C MET A 251 -17.76 -15.76 24.02
N SER A 252 -17.95 -16.92 24.67
CA SER A 252 -19.12 -17.19 25.51
C SER A 252 -19.25 -16.16 26.63
N LEU A 253 -18.14 -15.81 27.31
CA LEU A 253 -18.14 -14.76 28.33
C LEU A 253 -18.56 -13.40 27.77
N TRP A 254 -18.04 -12.98 26.62
CA TRP A 254 -18.43 -11.71 26.01
C TRP A 254 -19.91 -11.68 25.62
N LEU A 255 -20.43 -12.77 25.06
CA LEU A 255 -21.85 -12.90 24.71
C LEU A 255 -22.73 -12.87 25.97
N GLU A 256 -22.36 -13.60 27.03
CA GLU A 256 -23.08 -13.64 28.31
C GLU A 256 -23.10 -12.28 29.02
N LYS A 257 -22.02 -11.50 28.91
CA LYS A 257 -21.93 -10.15 29.51
C LYS A 257 -22.40 -9.04 28.57
N GLU A 258 -22.95 -9.37 27.39
CA GLU A 258 -23.34 -8.38 26.37
C GLU A 258 -22.18 -7.41 26.02
N TYR A 259 -20.95 -7.89 26.09
CA TYR A 259 -19.77 -7.13 25.69
C TYR A 259 -19.70 -7.04 24.18
N GLN A 260 -19.52 -5.83 23.69
CA GLN A 260 -19.14 -5.56 22.32
C GLN A 260 -17.69 -5.10 22.27
N ARG A 261 -17.11 -5.13 21.08
CA ARG A 261 -15.82 -4.51 20.79
C ARG A 261 -15.82 -3.10 21.38
N ALA A 262 -14.87 -2.83 22.28
CA ALA A 262 -14.56 -1.46 22.65
C ALA A 262 -14.19 -0.70 21.36
N GLN A 263 -15.12 0.16 20.90
CA GLN A 263 -14.69 1.41 20.31
C GLN A 263 -13.88 2.09 21.43
N ALA A 264 -12.58 2.21 21.23
CA ALA A 264 -11.77 3.09 22.06
C ALA A 264 -12.34 4.51 21.93
N PRO A 265 -11.95 5.45 22.81
CA PRO A 265 -12.31 6.84 22.62
C PRO A 265 -11.84 7.28 21.24
N THR A 266 -12.79 7.53 20.34
CA THR A 266 -12.52 8.25 19.09
C THR A 266 -11.80 9.53 19.49
N THR A 267 -10.57 9.70 19.00
CA THR A 267 -9.73 10.88 19.28
C THR A 267 -9.40 11.13 20.77
N GLY A 268 -8.73 10.18 21.44
CA GLY A 268 -8.23 10.36 22.82
C GLY A 268 -6.74 10.72 22.97
N ILE A 269 -5.85 10.15 22.13
CA ILE A 269 -4.40 10.29 22.27
C ILE A 269 -3.85 11.22 21.18
N PRO A 270 -3.21 12.35 21.53
CA PRO A 270 -2.63 13.26 20.55
C PRO A 270 -1.54 12.60 19.69
N ILE A 271 -1.41 13.06 18.44
CA ILE A 271 -0.35 12.60 17.52
C ILE A 271 1.07 12.75 18.09
N SER A 272 1.29 13.71 18.99
CA SER A 272 2.57 13.94 19.68
C SER A 272 3.02 12.80 20.60
N GLU A 273 2.11 11.94 21.04
CA GLU A 273 2.46 10.74 21.83
C GLU A 273 3.06 9.63 20.95
N PHE A 274 2.75 9.64 19.65
CA PHE A 274 3.36 8.76 18.66
C PHE A 274 4.65 9.40 18.14
N LYS A 275 5.78 8.78 18.44
CA LYS A 275 7.10 9.35 18.10
C LYS A 275 7.67 8.66 16.89
N TYR A 276 7.87 9.40 15.80
CA TYR A 276 8.65 8.91 14.67
C TYR A 276 10.12 8.76 15.10
N VAL A 277 10.71 7.59 14.86
CA VAL A 277 12.09 7.24 15.24
C VAL A 277 12.96 7.17 13.98
N TYR A 278 13.99 8.02 13.95
CA TYR A 278 15.05 8.02 12.93
C TYR A 278 16.06 6.88 13.23
N PRO A 279 16.82 6.38 12.23
CA PRO A 279 16.95 4.96 11.88
C PRO A 279 17.49 4.08 13.03
N PRO A 280 17.24 2.76 12.99
CA PRO A 280 16.55 2.06 14.06
C PRO A 280 17.31 1.96 15.38
N ILE A 281 16.62 2.31 16.47
CA ILE A 281 16.92 1.76 17.79
C ILE A 281 16.51 0.28 17.76
N GLN A 282 17.44 -0.62 18.11
CA GLN A 282 17.13 -2.04 18.32
C GLN A 282 16.49 -2.25 19.68
N TYR A 283 15.31 -2.85 19.71
CA TYR A 283 14.73 -3.43 20.93
C TYR A 283 14.46 -4.92 20.69
N ALA A 284 15.21 -5.78 21.38
CA ALA A 284 15.04 -7.24 21.37
C ALA A 284 14.75 -7.83 19.96
N ASN A 285 15.63 -7.50 19.00
CA ASN A 285 15.59 -7.92 17.59
C ASN A 285 14.49 -7.30 16.71
N ARG A 286 13.70 -6.33 17.19
CA ARG A 286 12.71 -5.58 16.38
C ARG A 286 13.22 -4.18 16.01
N GLN A 287 12.92 -3.76 14.79
CA GLN A 287 13.20 -2.41 14.26
C GLN A 287 11.89 -1.61 14.20
N PHE A 288 11.88 -0.42 14.80
CA PHE A 288 10.69 0.43 14.89
C PHE A 288 10.90 1.76 14.13
N ILE A 289 9.92 2.13 13.31
CA ILE A 289 9.81 3.46 12.66
C ILE A 289 8.99 4.41 13.53
N VAL A 290 8.02 3.88 14.28
CA VAL A 290 7.15 4.65 15.18
C VAL A 290 7.17 3.99 16.56
N THR A 291 7.46 4.76 17.61
CA THR A 291 7.15 4.39 18.98
C THR A 291 5.68 4.69 19.22
N ILE A 292 4.93 3.64 19.53
CA ILE A 292 3.52 3.68 19.85
C ILE A 292 3.38 3.72 21.39
N PRO A 293 2.43 4.47 21.96
CA PRO A 293 2.21 4.50 23.41
C PRO A 293 1.98 3.10 23.98
N LYS A 294 2.45 2.89 25.21
CA LYS A 294 2.24 1.62 25.91
C LYS A 294 0.74 1.36 26.06
N ASP A 295 0.34 0.11 25.86
CA ASP A 295 -1.05 -0.37 26.00
C ASP A 295 -2.04 0.25 24.96
N PHE A 296 -1.53 0.91 23.91
CA PHE A 296 -2.34 1.40 22.78
C PHE A 296 -2.91 0.24 21.93
N VAL A 297 -4.20 0.32 21.61
CA VAL A 297 -4.89 -0.62 20.73
C VAL A 297 -5.25 0.07 19.43
N GLN A 298 -4.79 -0.49 18.31
CA GLN A 298 -5.11 0.01 16.97
C GLN A 298 -6.54 -0.36 16.60
N GLU A 299 -7.33 0.65 16.25
CA GLU A 299 -8.71 0.43 15.84
C GLU A 299 -8.80 0.01 14.38
N ALA A 300 -9.79 -0.85 14.11
CA ALA A 300 -10.22 -1.23 12.78
C ALA A 300 -11.53 -0.50 12.49
N VAL A 301 -11.70 -0.02 11.27
CA VAL A 301 -12.73 0.97 10.94
C VAL A 301 -14.13 0.41 11.21
N SER A 302 -14.97 1.17 11.91
CA SER A 302 -16.33 0.73 12.24
C SER A 302 -17.35 1.16 11.18
N ASP A 303 -18.51 0.51 11.20
CA ASP A 303 -19.62 0.82 10.30
C ASP A 303 -20.07 2.29 10.43
N LYS A 304 -20.08 2.83 11.66
CA LYS A 304 -20.37 4.25 11.93
C LYS A 304 -19.32 5.19 11.36
N ASP A 305 -18.04 4.81 11.39
CA ASP A 305 -16.97 5.62 10.77
C ASP A 305 -17.16 5.69 9.25
N ILE A 306 -17.53 4.56 8.63
CA ILE A 306 -17.79 4.46 7.19
C ILE A 306 -19.04 5.27 6.82
N GLU A 307 -20.13 5.18 7.58
CA GLU A 307 -21.34 5.97 7.39
C GLU A 307 -21.07 7.47 7.49
N LYS A 308 -20.35 7.88 8.55
CA LYS A 308 -19.97 9.28 8.74
C LYS A 308 -19.07 9.78 7.60
N ALA A 309 -18.05 9.01 7.24
CA ALA A 309 -17.12 9.39 6.18
C ALA A 309 -17.79 9.42 4.78
N ALA A 310 -18.71 8.51 4.50
CA ALA A 310 -19.51 8.53 3.28
C ALA A 310 -20.36 9.81 3.21
N SER A 311 -21.01 10.19 4.31
CA SER A 311 -21.77 11.44 4.45
C SER A 311 -20.89 12.69 4.27
N ASP A 312 -19.78 12.78 5.01
CA ASP A 312 -18.83 13.92 4.98
C ASP A 312 -18.25 14.16 3.56
N PHE A 313 -18.07 13.10 2.76
CA PHE A 313 -17.53 13.17 1.40
C PHE A 313 -18.61 13.12 0.31
N GLY A 314 -19.89 13.05 0.67
CA GLY A 314 -21.03 13.07 -0.27
C GLY A 314 -21.04 11.89 -1.24
N ILE A 315 -20.74 10.68 -0.76
CA ILE A 315 -20.77 9.42 -1.52
C ILE A 315 -21.65 8.39 -0.81
N GLU A 316 -22.15 7.39 -1.55
CA GLU A 316 -22.95 6.31 -0.93
C GLU A 316 -22.10 5.42 -0.01
N VAL A 317 -22.69 4.94 1.08
CA VAL A 317 -22.04 3.96 1.99
C VAL A 317 -21.61 2.69 1.22
N ALA A 318 -22.44 2.23 0.29
CA ALA A 318 -22.14 1.10 -0.59
C ALA A 318 -20.91 1.34 -1.48
N VAL A 319 -20.67 2.59 -1.91
CA VAL A 319 -19.49 2.98 -2.70
C VAL A 319 -18.23 2.98 -1.85
N LEU A 320 -18.28 3.57 -0.65
CA LEU A 320 -17.12 3.57 0.24
C LEU A 320 -16.73 2.16 0.67
N ARG A 321 -17.70 1.31 1.03
CA ARG A 321 -17.48 -0.12 1.30
C ARG A 321 -16.86 -0.85 0.10
N ALA A 322 -17.30 -0.57 -1.12
CA ALA A 322 -16.76 -1.19 -2.33
C ALA A 322 -15.30 -0.80 -2.60
N VAL A 323 -14.92 0.46 -2.38
CA VAL A 323 -13.52 0.91 -2.47
C VAL A 323 -12.68 0.24 -1.39
N LEU A 324 -13.14 0.26 -0.13
CA LEU A 324 -12.44 -0.38 0.99
C LEU A 324 -12.21 -1.89 0.77
N GLU A 325 -13.21 -2.61 0.27
CA GLU A 325 -13.09 -4.04 -0.04
C GLU A 325 -12.01 -4.33 -1.10
N VAL A 326 -11.94 -3.50 -2.16
CA VAL A 326 -11.02 -3.71 -3.27
C VAL A 326 -9.59 -3.31 -2.94
N GLU A 327 -9.38 -2.27 -2.14
CA GLU A 327 -8.03 -1.74 -1.85
C GLU A 327 -7.40 -2.34 -0.57
N ALA A 328 -8.18 -2.73 0.44
CA ALA A 328 -7.65 -3.11 1.76
C ALA A 328 -7.41 -4.61 1.99
N SER A 329 -8.11 -5.50 1.27
CA SER A 329 -8.19 -6.93 1.61
C SER A 329 -8.46 -7.16 3.12
N ASN A 330 -9.60 -6.66 3.59
CA ASN A 330 -10.18 -6.80 4.93
C ASN A 330 -9.48 -6.11 6.12
N SER A 331 -8.29 -5.51 5.97
CA SER A 331 -7.68 -4.70 7.05
C SER A 331 -6.52 -3.85 6.52
N GLY A 332 -6.26 -2.72 7.17
CA GLY A 332 -5.11 -1.88 6.93
C GLY A 332 -3.83 -2.30 7.69
N PHE A 333 -3.88 -3.32 8.54
CA PHE A 333 -2.76 -3.78 9.37
C PHE A 333 -2.27 -5.19 9.01
N LEU A 334 -1.01 -5.49 9.32
CA LEU A 334 -0.42 -6.82 9.19
C LEU A 334 -0.85 -7.71 10.35
N LEU A 335 -2.08 -8.20 10.29
CA LEU A 335 -2.73 -8.89 11.41
C LEU A 335 -1.97 -10.12 11.94
N HIS A 336 -1.09 -10.75 11.16
CA HIS A 336 -0.23 -11.85 11.62
C HIS A 336 0.85 -11.40 12.62
N GLU A 337 1.12 -10.11 12.72
CA GLU A 337 2.04 -9.54 13.70
C GLU A 337 1.35 -9.36 15.07
N PRO A 338 2.11 -9.37 16.17
CA PRO A 338 1.58 -9.03 17.48
C PRO A 338 1.22 -7.54 17.56
N PRO A 339 0.31 -7.17 18.47
CA PRO A 339 -0.07 -5.78 18.72
C PRO A 339 1.09 -4.96 19.34
N PRO A 340 1.11 -3.64 19.10
CA PRO A 340 0.51 -2.97 17.95
C PRO A 340 1.18 -3.45 16.65
N ALA A 341 0.35 -3.85 15.68
CA ALA A 341 0.80 -4.39 14.41
C ALA A 341 1.24 -3.27 13.45
N ARG A 342 2.15 -3.57 12.54
CA ARG A 342 2.57 -2.59 11.52
C ARG A 342 1.50 -2.43 10.43
N PRO A 343 1.28 -1.21 9.89
CA PRO A 343 0.41 -1.02 8.72
C PRO A 343 0.81 -1.92 7.55
N LYS A 344 -0.16 -2.38 6.75
CA LYS A 344 0.13 -3.01 5.45
C LYS A 344 0.82 -1.99 4.54
N ILE A 345 1.90 -2.41 3.90
CA ILE A 345 2.62 -1.61 2.91
C ILE A 345 2.96 -2.45 1.68
N LEU A 346 3.17 -1.80 0.55
CA LEU A 346 3.89 -2.34 -0.61
C LEU A 346 5.04 -1.38 -0.93
N PHE A 347 6.27 -1.88 -0.98
CA PHE A 347 7.44 -1.04 -1.26
C PHE A 347 7.79 -1.05 -2.76
N GLU A 348 7.67 0.13 -3.38
CA GLU A 348 7.87 0.31 -4.81
C GLU A 348 9.31 0.68 -5.15
N ALA A 349 10.10 -0.33 -5.49
CA ALA A 349 11.52 -0.15 -5.85
C ALA A 349 11.72 0.79 -7.07
N HIS A 350 10.72 0.89 -7.95
CA HIS A 350 10.75 1.81 -9.08
C HIS A 350 10.44 3.26 -8.71
N ILE A 351 9.71 3.48 -7.62
CA ILE A 351 9.52 4.79 -7.02
C ILE A 351 10.76 5.15 -6.20
N PHE A 352 11.35 4.22 -5.45
CA PHE A 352 12.57 4.49 -4.67
C PHE A 352 13.72 4.93 -5.57
N TYR A 353 13.92 4.25 -6.71
CA TYR A 353 14.87 4.69 -7.75
C TYR A 353 14.62 6.13 -8.25
N ARG A 354 13.36 6.55 -8.37
CA ARG A 354 12.98 7.91 -8.81
C ARG A 354 13.20 8.97 -7.72
N GLU A 355 13.03 8.60 -6.45
CA GLU A 355 13.11 9.50 -5.30
C GLU A 355 14.55 9.59 -4.72
N THR A 356 15.41 8.57 -4.90
CA THR A 356 16.82 8.59 -4.45
C THR A 356 17.79 9.01 -5.56
N PRO A 357 18.79 9.88 -5.28
CA PRO A 357 19.80 10.30 -6.25
C PRO A 357 21.02 9.36 -6.32
N GLU A 358 21.16 8.42 -5.37
CA GLU A 358 22.32 7.53 -5.27
C GLU A 358 22.21 6.29 -6.17
N PRO A 359 23.34 5.67 -6.54
CA PRO A 359 23.36 4.39 -7.24
C PRO A 359 23.00 3.21 -6.30
N VAL A 360 21.90 3.33 -5.55
CA VAL A 360 21.29 2.22 -4.80
C VAL A 360 21.08 1.05 -5.76
N SER A 361 20.59 1.31 -6.97
CA SER A 361 20.35 0.29 -8.01
C SER A 361 21.60 -0.47 -8.47
N ARG A 362 22.82 0.07 -8.27
CA ARG A 362 24.06 -0.67 -8.58
C ARG A 362 24.37 -1.74 -7.54
N HIS A 363 24.01 -1.50 -6.28
CA HIS A 363 24.32 -2.39 -5.16
C HIS A 363 23.11 -3.24 -4.75
N ARG A 364 21.89 -2.69 -4.95
CA ARG A 364 20.58 -3.18 -4.50
C ARG A 364 19.51 -2.95 -5.58
N PRO A 365 19.60 -3.62 -6.74
CA PRO A 365 18.60 -3.54 -7.81
C PRO A 365 17.21 -4.06 -7.38
N ASP A 366 17.12 -4.81 -6.27
CA ASP A 366 15.90 -5.27 -5.61
C ASP A 366 15.16 -4.19 -4.81
N LEU A 367 15.90 -3.15 -4.38
CA LEU A 367 15.35 -1.97 -3.70
C LEU A 367 15.19 -0.78 -4.63
N ALA A 368 16.01 -0.65 -5.67
CA ALA A 368 15.93 0.45 -6.64
C ALA A 368 16.11 -0.05 -8.09
N THR A 369 15.07 0.10 -8.92
CA THR A 369 15.06 -0.32 -10.33
C THR A 369 14.47 0.78 -11.22
N PRO A 370 14.97 1.05 -12.44
CA PRO A 370 14.43 2.11 -13.30
C PRO A 370 13.00 1.86 -13.82
N SER A 371 12.54 0.60 -13.81
CA SER A 371 11.25 0.18 -14.38
C SER A 371 10.40 -0.56 -13.35
N TYR A 372 9.08 -0.37 -13.44
CA TYR A 372 8.10 -1.15 -12.68
C TYR A 372 8.33 -2.65 -12.88
N THR A 373 8.38 -3.40 -11.79
CA THR A 373 8.40 -4.86 -11.79
C THR A 373 7.88 -5.40 -10.47
N SER A 374 7.01 -6.42 -10.54
CA SER A 374 6.50 -7.13 -9.38
C SER A 374 7.48 -8.19 -8.84
N ARG A 375 8.61 -8.42 -9.52
CA ARG A 375 9.61 -9.46 -9.19
C ARG A 375 10.11 -9.40 -7.74
N TYR A 376 10.16 -8.19 -7.17
CA TYR A 376 10.75 -7.95 -5.85
C TYR A 376 9.73 -7.89 -4.72
N TYR A 377 8.42 -7.95 -5.01
CA TYR A 377 7.40 -8.00 -3.97
C TYR A 377 7.47 -9.33 -3.23
N ARG A 378 7.57 -9.25 -1.89
CA ARG A 378 7.54 -10.39 -0.97
C ARG A 378 6.18 -10.51 -0.26
N GLY A 379 5.48 -9.38 -0.11
CA GLY A 379 4.20 -9.31 0.59
C GLY A 379 4.31 -9.38 2.12
N GLY A 380 3.22 -9.02 2.80
CA GLY A 380 3.10 -9.11 4.25
C GLY A 380 4.22 -8.37 5.01
N SER A 381 4.68 -8.98 6.10
CA SER A 381 5.79 -8.48 6.94
C SER A 381 7.13 -8.34 6.21
N ALA A 382 7.32 -9.03 5.08
CA ALA A 382 8.57 -8.99 4.32
C ALA A 382 8.68 -7.73 3.42
N GLU A 383 7.58 -7.02 3.15
CA GLU A 383 7.66 -5.68 2.55
C GLU A 383 8.27 -4.66 3.53
N TRP A 384 8.06 -4.84 4.84
CA TRP A 384 8.70 -4.01 5.85
C TRP A 384 10.20 -4.22 5.92
N GLU A 385 10.69 -5.44 5.71
CA GLU A 385 12.13 -5.68 5.58
C GLU A 385 12.72 -4.86 4.43
N ARG A 386 12.06 -4.88 3.26
CA ARG A 386 12.48 -4.09 2.09
C ARG A 386 12.47 -2.59 2.37
N LEU A 387 11.41 -2.08 3.01
CA LEU A 387 11.33 -0.67 3.41
C LEU A 387 12.45 -0.29 4.39
N LEU A 388 12.61 -1.06 5.48
CA LEU A 388 13.62 -0.79 6.51
C LEU A 388 15.05 -0.86 5.95
N ASP A 389 15.29 -1.74 4.97
CA ASP A 389 16.56 -1.86 4.28
C ASP A 389 16.81 -0.70 3.30
N ALA A 390 15.77 -0.21 2.62
CA ALA A 390 15.81 1.02 1.84
C ALA A 390 16.06 2.27 2.71
N MET A 391 15.49 2.33 3.91
CA MET A 391 15.71 3.42 4.87
C MET A 391 17.15 3.52 5.38
N LYS A 392 17.98 2.47 5.23
CA LYS A 392 19.43 2.56 5.54
C LYS A 392 20.17 3.48 4.57
N TRP A 393 19.62 3.71 3.37
CA TRP A 393 20.16 4.61 2.36
C TRP A 393 19.61 6.02 2.54
N ASP A 394 18.29 6.19 2.45
CA ASP A 394 17.62 7.44 2.80
C ASP A 394 16.19 7.15 3.30
N PRO A 395 15.87 7.41 4.58
CA PRO A 395 14.56 7.18 5.14
C PRO A 395 13.42 7.91 4.42
N THR A 396 13.62 9.16 3.99
CA THR A 396 12.48 9.97 3.50
C THR A 396 11.98 9.52 2.12
N PRO A 397 12.84 9.34 1.10
CA PRO A 397 12.50 8.65 -0.14
C PRO A 397 11.95 7.24 0.07
N ALA A 398 12.48 6.48 1.04
CA ALA A 398 12.03 5.11 1.29
C ALA A 398 10.56 5.08 1.73
N LEU A 399 10.19 5.88 2.74
CA LEU A 399 8.79 6.01 3.18
C LEU A 399 7.87 6.55 2.07
N ARG A 400 8.37 7.50 1.26
CA ARG A 400 7.64 8.04 0.10
C ARG A 400 7.39 6.99 -0.98
N SER A 401 8.21 5.95 -1.02
CA SER A 401 8.16 4.87 -2.00
C SER A 401 7.35 3.65 -1.54
N ALA A 402 6.72 3.70 -0.36
CA ALA A 402 5.76 2.70 0.08
C ALA A 402 4.32 3.21 -0.05
N SER A 403 3.38 2.33 -0.36
CA SER A 403 1.94 2.51 -0.06
C SER A 403 1.66 2.24 1.42
N TRP A 404 0.59 2.82 1.97
CA TRP A 404 0.29 2.71 3.40
C TRP A 404 -1.18 2.40 3.70
N GLY A 405 -1.40 1.37 4.53
CA GLY A 405 -2.66 1.11 5.23
C GLY A 405 -3.83 0.70 4.34
N LEU A 406 -5.03 0.86 4.89
CA LEU A 406 -6.34 0.50 4.34
C LEU A 406 -6.57 0.98 2.90
N GLY A 407 -6.14 2.20 2.57
CA GLY A 407 -6.26 2.76 1.22
C GLY A 407 -5.03 2.57 0.33
N GLN A 408 -3.94 1.96 0.80
CA GLN A 408 -2.70 1.83 0.04
C GLN A 408 -2.20 3.14 -0.60
N VAL A 409 -2.40 4.29 0.07
CA VAL A 409 -1.98 5.60 -0.47
C VAL A 409 -0.45 5.67 -0.46
N MET A 410 0.15 5.94 -1.63
CA MET A 410 1.60 6.11 -1.76
C MET A 410 2.12 7.27 -0.91
N GLY A 411 3.19 7.04 -0.14
CA GLY A 411 3.78 8.02 0.77
C GLY A 411 4.26 9.30 0.07
N PHE A 412 4.59 9.26 -1.23
CA PHE A 412 4.92 10.48 -1.99
C PHE A 412 3.74 11.45 -2.12
N ASN A 413 2.50 10.96 -1.96
CA ASN A 413 1.24 11.72 -1.97
C ASN A 413 0.83 12.25 -0.59
N PHE A 414 1.70 12.26 0.42
CA PHE A 414 1.36 12.64 1.80
C PHE A 414 0.56 13.97 1.91
N LYS A 415 0.87 14.99 1.08
CA LYS A 415 0.10 16.24 1.03
C LYS A 415 -1.33 16.06 0.54
N ALA A 416 -1.54 15.22 -0.47
CA ALA A 416 -2.87 14.91 -0.98
C ALA A 416 -3.68 14.05 0.01
N ALA A 417 -3.00 13.25 0.84
CA ALA A 417 -3.59 12.52 1.97
C ALA A 417 -3.91 13.40 3.20
N GLY A 418 -3.54 14.68 3.18
CA GLY A 418 -3.83 15.66 4.26
C GLY A 418 -2.75 15.81 5.32
N CYS A 419 -1.52 15.31 5.09
CA CYS A 419 -0.40 15.41 6.04
C CYS A 419 0.64 16.45 5.58
N ASP A 420 1.39 17.03 6.52
CA ASP A 420 2.49 17.98 6.26
C ASP A 420 3.83 17.29 5.92
N SER A 421 3.96 16.01 6.28
CA SER A 421 5.14 15.19 5.97
C SER A 421 4.77 13.72 5.73
N VAL A 422 5.69 12.95 5.13
CA VAL A 422 5.51 11.49 5.02
C VAL A 422 5.64 10.82 6.39
N GLN A 423 6.45 11.37 7.30
CA GLN A 423 6.59 10.89 8.68
C GLN A 423 5.27 11.00 9.44
N GLN A 424 4.51 12.08 9.24
CA GLN A 424 3.17 12.24 9.79
C GLN A 424 2.20 11.21 9.21
N LEU A 425 2.18 11.01 7.88
CA LEU A 425 1.38 9.95 7.24
C LEU A 425 1.70 8.56 7.83
N VAL A 426 2.98 8.28 8.08
CA VAL A 426 3.41 7.02 8.70
C VAL A 426 2.96 6.94 10.16
N ILE A 427 3.10 8.00 10.96
CA ILE A 427 2.58 8.04 12.33
C ILE A 427 1.07 7.77 12.35
N GLU A 428 0.29 8.54 11.58
CA GLU A 428 -1.18 8.45 11.54
C GLU A 428 -1.64 7.08 11.04
N ALA A 429 -0.94 6.49 10.05
CA ALA A 429 -1.19 5.12 9.64
C ALA A 429 -0.99 4.09 10.78
N HIS A 430 -0.10 4.33 11.75
CA HIS A 430 0.03 3.45 12.93
C HIS A 430 -1.04 3.67 14.00
N GLN A 431 -1.82 4.77 13.95
CA GLN A 431 -2.87 5.04 14.95
C GLN A 431 -4.11 4.17 14.75
N GLY A 432 -4.57 3.96 13.51
CA GLY A 432 -5.75 3.15 13.26
C GLY A 432 -6.23 3.20 11.81
N GLU A 433 -7.14 2.29 11.46
CA GLU A 433 -7.71 2.23 10.12
C GLU A 433 -8.54 3.47 9.77
N SER A 434 -9.14 4.14 10.75
CA SER A 434 -9.87 5.40 10.53
C SER A 434 -8.95 6.52 10.00
N GLN A 435 -7.70 6.61 10.48
CA GLN A 435 -6.71 7.54 9.91
C GLN A 435 -6.28 7.13 8.50
N GLN A 436 -6.11 5.82 8.26
CA GLN A 436 -5.78 5.31 6.93
C GLN A 436 -6.93 5.52 5.91
N MET A 437 -8.19 5.44 6.35
CA MET A 437 -9.37 5.82 5.58
C MET A 437 -9.41 7.33 5.32
N ASN A 438 -9.07 8.15 6.31
CA ASN A 438 -8.95 9.61 6.12
C ASN A 438 -7.88 9.96 5.08
N HIS A 439 -6.72 9.31 5.09
CA HIS A 439 -5.70 9.46 4.04
C HIS A 439 -6.24 9.11 2.65
N MET A 440 -6.97 8.00 2.52
CA MET A 440 -7.62 7.57 1.28
C MET A 440 -8.60 8.62 0.76
N LEU A 441 -9.54 9.05 1.60
CA LEU A 441 -10.59 10.00 1.22
C LEU A 441 -10.03 11.39 0.91
N ASN A 442 -9.04 11.85 1.67
CA ASN A 442 -8.29 13.07 1.36
C ASN A 442 -7.60 12.96 -0.01
N TYR A 443 -6.94 11.83 -0.32
CA TYR A 443 -6.31 11.62 -1.62
C TYR A 443 -7.33 11.62 -2.76
N ILE A 444 -8.46 10.95 -2.61
CA ILE A 444 -9.58 10.93 -3.57
C ILE A 444 -10.11 12.35 -3.83
N ARG A 445 -10.33 13.14 -2.77
CA ARG A 445 -10.78 14.53 -2.85
C ARG A 445 -9.74 15.43 -3.53
N SER A 446 -8.49 15.37 -3.10
CA SER A 446 -7.37 16.16 -3.63
C SER A 446 -7.12 15.92 -5.12
N ASN A 447 -7.30 14.67 -5.58
CA ASN A 447 -7.17 14.28 -6.99
C ASN A 447 -8.48 14.40 -7.79
N ARG A 448 -9.53 15.02 -7.22
CA ARG A 448 -10.83 15.29 -7.88
C ARG A 448 -11.55 14.03 -8.36
N LEU A 449 -11.42 12.92 -7.63
CA LEU A 449 -12.01 11.63 -7.97
C LEU A 449 -13.44 11.44 -7.42
N ILE A 450 -13.89 12.30 -6.50
CA ILE A 450 -15.26 12.26 -5.92
C ILE A 450 -16.37 12.23 -6.99
N PRO A 451 -16.36 13.04 -8.07
CA PRO A 451 -17.42 13.00 -9.10
C PRO A 451 -17.49 11.70 -9.92
N ALA A 452 -16.47 10.84 -9.84
CA ALA A 452 -16.52 9.49 -10.38
C ALA A 452 -17.17 8.49 -9.39
N LEU A 453 -16.97 8.69 -8.07
CA LEU A 453 -17.63 7.91 -7.02
C LEU A 453 -19.11 8.30 -6.82
N GLN A 454 -19.51 9.52 -7.18
CA GLN A 454 -20.90 10.00 -7.11
C GLN A 454 -21.80 9.54 -8.26
N ARG A 455 -21.27 8.75 -9.21
CA ARG A 455 -22.03 8.16 -10.32
C ARG A 455 -21.82 6.65 -10.38
N PRO A 456 -22.02 5.91 -9.26
CA PRO A 456 -21.73 4.49 -9.22
C PRO A 456 -22.75 3.71 -10.06
N SER A 457 -22.36 2.51 -10.49
CA SER A 457 -23.25 1.59 -11.19
C SER A 457 -22.81 0.15 -10.98
N ILE A 458 -23.73 -0.80 -11.17
CA ILE A 458 -23.35 -2.21 -11.32
C ILE A 458 -22.64 -2.49 -12.66
N ASN A 459 -22.63 -1.53 -13.60
CA ASN A 459 -21.83 -1.60 -14.82
C ASN A 459 -20.36 -1.18 -14.53
N PRO A 460 -19.36 -2.04 -14.84
CA PRO A 460 -17.94 -1.71 -14.74
C PRO A 460 -17.49 -0.43 -15.44
N ASP A 461 -18.16 0.01 -16.51
CA ASP A 461 -17.75 1.20 -17.25
C ASP A 461 -17.85 2.49 -16.43
N ALA A 462 -18.82 2.58 -15.50
CA ALA A 462 -18.97 3.72 -14.59
C ALA A 462 -17.74 3.90 -13.66
N TRP A 463 -17.01 2.83 -13.38
CA TRP A 463 -15.86 2.83 -12.48
C TRP A 463 -14.53 3.15 -13.17
N ARG A 464 -14.51 3.31 -14.49
CA ARG A 464 -13.26 3.50 -15.25
C ARG A 464 -12.55 4.79 -14.91
N ASP A 465 -13.28 5.90 -14.76
CA ASP A 465 -12.72 7.20 -14.38
C ASP A 465 -12.03 7.13 -13.01
N PHE A 466 -12.73 6.61 -12.00
CA PHE A 466 -12.19 6.42 -10.66
C PHE A 466 -10.99 5.46 -10.68
N SER A 467 -11.15 4.30 -11.30
CA SER A 467 -10.10 3.27 -11.35
C SER A 467 -8.83 3.78 -12.03
N ARG A 468 -8.96 4.54 -13.12
CA ARG A 468 -7.81 5.14 -13.83
C ARG A 468 -7.13 6.23 -13.01
N GLY A 469 -7.90 7.02 -12.27
CA GLY A 469 -7.37 8.08 -11.40
C GLY A 469 -6.71 7.55 -10.12
N TYR A 470 -7.27 6.50 -9.53
CA TYR A 470 -6.79 5.90 -8.29
C TYR A 470 -5.66 4.88 -8.53
N ASN A 471 -5.91 3.89 -9.40
CA ASN A 471 -5.02 2.75 -9.68
C ASN A 471 -4.12 2.95 -10.92
N GLY A 472 -4.19 4.12 -11.55
CA GLY A 472 -3.33 4.50 -12.68
C GLY A 472 -3.63 3.76 -13.99
N ARG A 473 -2.70 3.86 -14.95
CA ARG A 473 -2.90 3.38 -16.34
C ARG A 473 -3.09 1.86 -16.46
N ALA A 474 -2.64 1.08 -15.47
CA ALA A 474 -2.76 -0.38 -15.49
C ALA A 474 -4.14 -0.90 -15.00
N TYR A 475 -5.05 -0.03 -14.55
CA TYR A 475 -6.32 -0.40 -13.90
C TYR A 475 -7.17 -1.39 -14.71
N GLU A 476 -7.12 -1.31 -16.04
CA GLU A 476 -7.94 -2.11 -16.94
C GLU A 476 -7.42 -3.55 -17.06
N ARG A 477 -6.09 -3.69 -17.23
CA ARG A 477 -5.38 -4.97 -17.21
C ARG A 477 -5.53 -5.68 -15.85
N LEU A 478 -5.51 -4.91 -14.76
CA LEU A 478 -5.66 -5.42 -13.39
C LEU A 478 -7.13 -5.54 -12.93
N GLY A 479 -8.09 -5.19 -13.80
CA GLY A 479 -9.52 -5.42 -13.61
C GLY A 479 -10.22 -4.57 -12.55
N TYR A 480 -9.62 -3.49 -12.06
CA TYR A 480 -10.15 -2.71 -10.92
C TYR A 480 -11.59 -2.22 -11.12
N HIS A 481 -11.91 -1.69 -12.29
CA HIS A 481 -13.26 -1.24 -12.64
C HIS A 481 -14.32 -2.36 -12.56
N ARG A 482 -13.94 -3.61 -12.87
CA ARG A 482 -14.81 -4.80 -12.69
C ARG A 482 -14.90 -5.21 -11.22
N LYS A 483 -13.79 -5.20 -10.48
CA LYS A 483 -13.75 -5.50 -9.04
C LYS A 483 -14.66 -4.54 -8.25
N LEU A 484 -14.53 -3.24 -8.50
CA LEU A 484 -15.33 -2.19 -7.84
C LEU A 484 -16.81 -2.30 -8.17
N ALA A 485 -17.19 -2.53 -9.43
CA ALA A 485 -18.59 -2.75 -9.79
C ALA A 485 -19.21 -3.98 -9.11
N ASN A 486 -18.46 -5.08 -9.01
CA ASN A 486 -18.90 -6.29 -8.32
C ASN A 486 -19.03 -6.07 -6.81
N ALA A 487 -18.05 -5.41 -6.19
CA ALA A 487 -18.10 -5.05 -4.77
C ALA A 487 -19.26 -4.07 -4.48
N TYR A 488 -19.50 -3.08 -5.33
CA TYR A 488 -20.63 -2.17 -5.21
C TYR A 488 -21.96 -2.90 -5.34
N LYS A 489 -22.13 -3.78 -6.35
CA LYS A 489 -23.34 -4.62 -6.49
C LYS A 489 -23.63 -5.42 -5.22
N LYS A 490 -22.60 -6.03 -4.62
CA LYS A 490 -22.65 -6.77 -3.36
C LYS A 490 -23.08 -5.87 -2.20
N TRP A 491 -22.47 -4.70 -2.01
CA TRP A 491 -22.82 -3.79 -0.91
C TRP A 491 -24.18 -3.12 -1.09
N LYS A 492 -24.60 -2.76 -2.32
CA LYS A 492 -25.93 -2.22 -2.59
C LYS A 492 -27.03 -3.24 -2.24
N ALA A 493 -26.77 -4.54 -2.40
CA ALA A 493 -27.71 -5.60 -2.03
C ALA A 493 -27.69 -5.98 -0.54
N ARG A 494 -26.69 -5.53 0.22
CA ARG A 494 -26.58 -5.73 1.68
C ARG A 494 -27.17 -4.58 2.49
N LEU A 495 -27.12 -3.36 1.96
CA LEU A 495 -27.49 -2.12 2.66
C LEU A 495 -28.93 -1.64 2.36
N GLY A 496 -29.66 -2.31 1.46
CA GLY A 496 -31.06 -2.02 1.16
C GLY A 496 -31.66 -3.00 0.16
#